data_AF-A0A498SRR6-F1
#
_entry.id   AF-A0A498SRR6-F1
#
_cell.length_a   1.000
_cell.length_b   1.000
_cell.length_c   1.000
_cell.angle_alpha   90.00
_cell.angle_beta   90.00
_cell.angle_gamma   90.00
#
_symmetry.space_group_name_H-M   'P 1'
#
loop_
_entity.id
_entity.type
_entity.pdbx_description
1 polymer ?
#
loop_
_entity_poly.entity_id
_entity_poly.type
_entity_poly.pdbx_seq_one_letter_code
_entity_poly.pdbx_strand_id
1 'polypeptide(L)'
;EKNITSRTKWSSLKKQLEDDERYKAVDRSSSRESLFREYQDTLPEESNSDIEEENDRQKRVAAEAAIEERKKEVEAELGEQLKERSKEHEKHKYQEHEESFKALLIDLIKSADYTWHEARRILRKDSRYENCDLLEKDAKERLFDAHVQHLERKRREVFFQLLNETKDITPSMKWREAKKIIEKDERFAKFNISERKTERDYKEWMEERKEAVMKDFKDLLKETKIITYKSLKMIQENEQHLRDILAVLENDKRYIVLNNAPVERERLLEQYLEELDKKGPPPPPTQQEADRRRK
;
A
#
# COMPACT_ATOMS: atom_id res chain seq x y z
N GLU A 1 27.27 -11.28 -60.75
CA GLU A 1 28.59 -11.78 -60.30
C GLU A 1 28.58 -11.83 -58.78
N LYS A 2 29.17 -12.85 -58.15
CA LYS A 2 29.22 -12.96 -56.69
C LYS A 2 30.55 -12.35 -56.21
N ASN A 3 30.52 -11.55 -55.15
CA ASN A 3 31.73 -10.92 -54.59
C ASN A 3 32.65 -11.99 -53.98
N ILE A 4 33.56 -12.53 -54.79
CA ILE A 4 34.59 -13.48 -54.37
C ILE A 4 35.84 -12.68 -54.03
N THR A 5 36.38 -12.90 -52.84
CA THR A 5 37.64 -12.32 -52.36
C THR A 5 38.68 -13.41 -52.12
N SER A 6 39.95 -13.02 -51.94
CA SER A 6 41.07 -13.91 -51.57
C SER A 6 40.86 -14.68 -50.25
N ARG A 7 39.81 -14.36 -49.48
CA ARG A 7 39.42 -15.04 -48.22
C ARG A 7 38.15 -15.88 -48.33
N THR A 8 37.50 -15.87 -49.48
CA THR A 8 36.25 -16.60 -49.67
C THR A 8 36.52 -18.09 -49.52
N LYS A 9 35.87 -18.72 -48.55
CA LYS A 9 36.03 -20.16 -48.34
C LYS A 9 35.29 -20.92 -49.42
N TRP A 10 35.98 -21.83 -50.09
CA TRP A 10 35.38 -22.71 -51.12
C TRP A 10 34.10 -23.40 -50.62
N SER A 11 34.08 -23.84 -49.36
CA SER A 11 32.92 -24.49 -48.75
C SER A 11 31.66 -23.61 -48.69
N SER A 12 31.83 -22.29 -48.52
CA SER A 12 30.73 -21.33 -48.49
C SER A 12 30.26 -20.98 -49.90
N LEU A 13 31.21 -20.77 -50.83
CA LEU A 13 30.89 -20.41 -52.22
C LEU A 13 30.28 -21.58 -52.99
N LYS A 14 30.76 -22.81 -52.75
CA LYS A 14 30.25 -24.04 -53.36
C LYS A 14 28.73 -24.16 -53.22
N LYS A 15 28.20 -23.95 -52.02
CA LYS A 15 26.75 -24.01 -51.75
C LYS A 15 25.96 -22.98 -52.55
N GLN A 16 26.56 -21.83 -52.84
CA GLN A 16 25.90 -20.80 -53.62
C GLN A 16 25.92 -21.10 -55.11
N LEU A 17 26.95 -21.81 -55.62
CA LEU A 17 27.13 -22.10 -57.04
C LEU A 17 26.55 -23.44 -57.49
N GLU A 18 26.05 -24.25 -56.56
CA GLU A 18 25.58 -25.63 -56.80
C GLU A 18 24.53 -25.73 -57.91
N ASP A 19 23.67 -24.71 -58.03
CA ASP A 19 22.61 -24.66 -59.04
C ASP A 19 23.01 -23.99 -60.36
N ASP A 20 24.20 -23.39 -60.48
CA ASP A 20 24.65 -22.72 -61.71
C ASP A 20 25.06 -23.75 -62.78
N GLU A 21 24.46 -23.65 -63.97
CA GLU A 21 24.71 -24.57 -65.07
C GLU A 21 26.19 -24.62 -65.51
N ARG A 22 26.92 -23.50 -65.40
CA ARG A 22 28.35 -23.44 -65.72
C ARG A 22 29.20 -24.13 -64.65
N TYR A 23 28.75 -24.11 -63.40
CA TYR A 23 29.37 -24.85 -62.32
C TYR A 23 29.14 -26.37 -62.49
N LYS A 24 27.92 -26.78 -62.86
CA LYS A 24 27.59 -28.20 -63.14
C LYS A 24 28.35 -28.74 -64.36
N ALA A 25 28.60 -27.92 -65.38
CA ALA A 25 29.30 -28.30 -66.60
C ALA A 25 30.78 -28.75 -66.40
N VAL A 26 31.40 -28.40 -65.27
CA VAL A 26 32.75 -28.88 -64.93
C VAL A 26 32.62 -30.19 -64.16
N ASP A 27 33.00 -31.33 -64.73
CA ASP A 27 32.54 -32.64 -64.23
C ASP A 27 33.19 -33.08 -62.89
N ARG A 28 34.45 -32.70 -62.64
CA ARG A 28 35.19 -33.12 -61.44
C ARG A 28 35.16 -32.05 -60.34
N SER A 29 34.72 -32.42 -59.14
CA SER A 29 34.70 -31.52 -57.97
C SER A 29 36.10 -30.98 -57.63
N SER A 30 37.16 -31.76 -57.85
CA SER A 30 38.54 -31.31 -57.66
C SER A 30 38.94 -30.23 -58.65
N SER A 31 38.55 -30.36 -59.93
CA SER A 31 38.80 -29.35 -60.96
C SER A 31 38.06 -28.04 -60.67
N ARG A 32 36.84 -28.11 -60.13
CA ARG A 32 36.09 -26.91 -59.69
C ARG A 32 36.82 -26.16 -58.58
N GLU A 33 37.32 -26.88 -57.57
CA GLU A 33 38.08 -26.28 -56.48
C GLU A 33 39.44 -25.75 -56.94
N SER A 34 40.13 -26.45 -57.85
CA SER A 34 41.39 -25.98 -58.43
C SER A 34 41.21 -24.69 -59.23
N LEU A 35 40.19 -24.60 -60.09
CA LEU A 35 39.87 -23.37 -60.84
C LEU A 35 39.50 -22.22 -59.89
N PHE A 36 38.79 -22.53 -58.80
CA PHE A 36 38.48 -21.53 -57.78
C PHE A 36 39.75 -21.03 -57.07
N ARG A 37 40.68 -21.92 -56.68
CA ARG A 37 41.95 -21.54 -56.06
C ARG A 37 42.84 -20.76 -57.03
N GLU A 38 42.91 -21.18 -58.29
CA GLU A 38 43.66 -20.46 -59.33
C GLU A 38 43.09 -19.05 -59.54
N TYR A 39 41.76 -18.92 -59.62
CA TYR A 39 41.10 -17.62 -59.69
C TYR A 39 41.38 -16.80 -58.42
N GLN A 40 41.34 -17.42 -57.24
CA GLN A 40 41.63 -16.78 -55.96
C GLN A 40 43.07 -16.28 -55.88
N ASP A 41 44.04 -16.99 -56.46
CA ASP A 41 45.46 -16.58 -56.57
C ASP A 41 45.66 -15.43 -57.57
N THR A 42 44.73 -15.25 -58.53
CA THR A 42 44.73 -14.07 -59.43
C THR A 42 44.06 -12.84 -58.80
N LEU A 43 43.37 -12.98 -57.67
CA LEU A 43 42.80 -11.85 -56.94
C LEU A 43 43.90 -11.16 -56.12
N PRO A 44 43.87 -9.82 -56.01
CA PRO A 44 44.85 -9.10 -55.19
C PRO A 44 44.80 -9.57 -53.73
N GLU A 45 45.96 -9.86 -53.14
CA GLU A 45 46.07 -10.11 -51.69
C GLU A 45 45.66 -8.82 -50.95
N GLU A 46 44.66 -8.92 -50.08
CA GLU A 46 44.33 -7.84 -49.15
C GLU A 46 45.53 -7.69 -48.20
N SER A 47 46.22 -6.55 -48.28
CA SER A 47 47.40 -6.31 -47.47
C SER A 47 47.00 -6.24 -45.98
N ASN A 48 47.93 -6.57 -45.07
CA ASN A 48 47.65 -6.42 -43.63
C ASN A 48 47.23 -4.99 -43.26
N SER A 49 47.71 -3.98 -43.99
CA SER A 49 47.27 -2.59 -43.86
C SER A 49 45.80 -2.38 -44.22
N ASP A 50 45.28 -3.03 -45.27
CA ASP A 50 43.88 -2.87 -45.68
C ASP A 50 42.92 -3.46 -44.63
N ILE A 51 43.35 -4.53 -43.94
CA ILE A 51 42.58 -5.18 -42.86
C ILE A 51 42.56 -4.33 -41.61
N GLU A 52 43.72 -3.77 -41.23
CA GLU A 52 43.83 -2.89 -40.08
C GLU A 52 43.00 -1.63 -40.29
N GLU A 53 43.01 -1.06 -41.50
CA GLU A 53 42.22 0.12 -41.85
C GLU A 53 40.70 -0.15 -41.78
N GLU A 54 40.22 -1.28 -42.32
CA GLU A 54 38.79 -1.63 -42.24
C GLU A 54 38.36 -1.99 -40.81
N ASN A 55 39.21 -2.68 -40.03
CA ASN A 55 38.94 -2.94 -38.62
C ASN A 55 38.87 -1.64 -37.80
N ASP A 56 39.77 -0.70 -38.04
CA ASP A 56 39.76 0.59 -37.36
C ASP A 56 38.56 1.44 -37.79
N ARG A 57 38.16 1.38 -39.06
CA ARG A 57 36.91 1.97 -39.53
C ARG A 57 35.69 1.37 -38.84
N GLN A 58 35.63 0.04 -38.70
CA GLN A 58 34.55 -0.63 -37.97
C GLN A 58 34.53 -0.26 -36.48
N LYS A 59 35.68 -0.18 -35.82
CA LYS A 59 35.77 0.31 -34.43
C LYS A 59 35.27 1.75 -34.31
N ARG A 60 35.59 2.63 -35.26
CA ARG A 60 35.11 4.03 -35.26
C ARG A 60 33.60 4.11 -35.43
N VAL A 61 33.03 3.33 -36.35
CA VAL A 61 31.57 3.25 -36.55
C VAL A 61 30.88 2.66 -35.32
N ALA A 62 31.42 1.60 -34.73
CA ALA A 62 30.86 1.01 -33.51
C ALA A 62 30.95 1.97 -32.32
N ALA A 63 32.05 2.71 -32.18
CA ALA A 63 32.21 3.74 -31.14
C ALA A 63 31.24 4.90 -31.35
N GLU A 64 31.05 5.36 -32.59
CA GLU A 64 30.08 6.41 -32.92
C GLU A 64 28.65 5.95 -32.66
N ALA A 65 28.30 4.73 -33.05
CA ALA A 65 27.00 4.13 -32.75
C ALA A 65 26.76 4.00 -31.23
N ALA A 66 27.76 3.58 -30.46
CA ALA A 66 27.66 3.50 -28.99
C ALA A 66 27.52 4.89 -28.34
N ILE A 67 28.22 5.91 -28.85
CA ILE A 67 28.06 7.30 -28.39
C ILE A 67 26.67 7.81 -28.70
N GLU A 68 26.15 7.55 -29.90
CA GLU A 68 24.82 7.99 -30.33
C GLU A 68 23.71 7.28 -29.53
N GLU A 69 23.84 5.98 -29.30
CA GLU A 69 22.92 5.22 -28.46
C GLU A 69 22.90 5.77 -27.03
N ARG A 70 24.07 6.03 -26.46
CA ARG A 70 24.18 6.63 -25.12
C ARG A 70 23.61 8.05 -25.07
N LYS A 71 23.82 8.87 -26.10
CA LYS A 71 23.20 10.21 -26.18
C LYS A 71 21.68 10.12 -26.21
N LYS A 72 21.14 9.18 -26.99
CA LYS A 72 19.70 8.95 -27.08
C LYS A 72 19.12 8.46 -25.74
N GLU A 73 19.84 7.61 -25.02
CA GLU A 73 19.46 7.16 -23.68
C GLU A 73 19.44 8.34 -22.68
N VAL A 74 20.50 9.15 -22.66
CA VAL A 74 20.58 10.34 -21.80
C VAL A 74 19.48 11.36 -22.13
N GLU A 75 19.18 11.57 -23.42
CA GLU A 75 18.09 12.45 -23.85
C GLU A 75 16.71 11.91 -23.42
N ALA A 76 16.50 10.60 -23.52
CA ALA A 76 15.28 9.96 -23.05
C ALA A 76 15.12 10.07 -21.53
N GLU A 77 16.18 9.79 -20.76
CA GLU A 77 16.20 9.91 -19.30
C GLU A 77 15.95 11.36 -18.85
N LEU A 78 16.62 12.33 -19.48
CA LEU A 78 16.40 13.74 -19.20
C LEU A 78 14.95 14.15 -19.51
N GLY A 79 14.40 13.66 -20.63
CA GLY A 79 13.01 13.87 -21.01
C GLY A 79 12.01 13.29 -20.00
N GLU A 80 12.30 12.12 -19.42
CA GLU A 80 11.51 11.50 -18.37
C GLU A 80 11.59 12.30 -17.06
N GLN A 81 12.79 12.62 -16.59
CA GLN A 81 13.01 13.43 -15.38
C GLN A 81 12.33 14.79 -15.48
N LEU A 82 12.35 15.45 -16.64
CA LEU A 82 11.65 16.72 -16.84
C LEU A 82 10.13 16.56 -16.73
N LYS A 83 9.56 15.46 -17.26
CA LYS A 83 8.13 15.16 -17.14
C LYS A 83 7.74 14.85 -15.70
N GLU A 84 8.55 14.05 -14.99
CA GLU A 84 8.34 13.75 -13.58
C GLU A 84 8.36 15.01 -12.73
N ARG A 85 9.39 15.85 -12.89
CA ARG A 85 9.49 17.15 -12.20
C ARG A 85 8.29 18.05 -12.48
N SER A 86 7.81 18.07 -13.74
CA SER A 86 6.65 18.89 -14.11
C SER A 86 5.37 18.37 -13.43
N LYS A 87 5.18 17.04 -13.40
CA LYS A 87 4.04 16.41 -12.68
C LYS A 87 4.10 16.67 -11.18
N GLU A 88 5.29 16.59 -10.59
CA GLU A 88 5.51 16.86 -9.17
C GLU A 88 5.20 18.33 -8.84
N HIS A 89 5.66 19.26 -9.69
CA HIS A 89 5.35 20.68 -9.54
C HIS A 89 3.84 20.96 -9.59
N GLU A 90 3.13 20.42 -10.57
CA GLU A 90 1.66 20.57 -10.67
C GLU A 90 0.94 19.95 -9.46
N LYS A 91 1.43 18.80 -8.96
CA LYS A 91 0.88 18.17 -7.76
C LYS A 91 1.08 19.04 -6.53
N HIS A 92 2.27 19.59 -6.32
CA HIS A 92 2.53 20.49 -5.20
C HIS A 92 1.66 21.74 -5.26
N LYS A 93 1.55 22.35 -6.45
CA LYS A 93 0.67 23.49 -6.65
C LYS A 93 -0.78 23.14 -6.31
N TYR A 94 -1.30 22.01 -6.79
CA TYR A 94 -2.64 21.57 -6.42
C TYR A 94 -2.80 21.34 -4.89
N GLN A 95 -1.79 20.77 -4.23
CA GLN A 95 -1.78 20.58 -2.77
C GLN A 95 -1.82 21.92 -2.01
N GLU A 96 -1.09 22.94 -2.45
CA GLU A 96 -1.13 24.27 -1.83
C GLU A 96 -2.53 24.88 -1.89
N HIS A 97 -3.26 24.68 -2.99
CA HIS A 97 -4.65 25.13 -3.11
C HIS A 97 -5.57 24.32 -2.17
N GLU A 98 -5.36 23.00 -2.04
CA GLU A 98 -6.07 22.19 -1.04
C GLU A 98 -5.82 22.66 0.39
N GLU A 99 -4.57 22.93 0.75
CA GLU A 99 -4.18 23.39 2.08
C GLU A 99 -4.75 24.77 2.38
N SER A 100 -4.70 25.69 1.40
CA SER A 100 -5.34 27.01 1.49
C SER A 100 -6.85 26.87 1.74
N PHE A 101 -7.51 25.95 1.04
CA PHE A 101 -8.94 25.70 1.23
C PHE A 101 -9.24 25.05 2.60
N LYS A 102 -8.41 24.10 3.05
CA LYS A 102 -8.52 23.50 4.39
C LYS A 102 -8.34 24.56 5.49
N ALA A 103 -7.39 25.49 5.34
CA ALA A 103 -7.19 26.60 6.26
C ALA A 103 -8.43 27.51 6.32
N LEU A 104 -9.01 27.85 5.16
CA LEU A 104 -10.28 28.60 5.08
C LEU A 104 -11.42 27.89 5.81
N LEU A 105 -11.57 26.58 5.61
CA LEU A 105 -12.56 25.77 6.30
C LEU A 105 -12.36 25.79 7.81
N ILE A 106 -11.11 25.63 8.27
CA ILE A 106 -10.77 25.73 9.69
C ILE A 106 -11.16 27.09 10.25
N ASP A 107 -10.87 28.18 9.54
CA ASP A 107 -11.10 29.55 10.01
C ASP A 107 -12.58 29.96 10.01
N LEU A 108 -13.32 29.61 8.97
CA LEU A 108 -14.67 30.13 8.74
C LEU A 108 -15.78 29.15 9.09
N ILE A 109 -15.52 27.84 9.01
CA ILE A 109 -16.49 26.78 9.29
C ILE A 109 -16.15 26.15 10.64
N LYS A 110 -16.70 26.75 11.71
CA LYS A 110 -16.47 26.30 13.10
C LYS A 110 -17.49 25.28 13.63
N SER A 111 -18.56 25.02 12.90
CA SER A 111 -19.61 24.06 13.27
C SER A 111 -19.80 22.99 12.19
N ALA A 112 -20.26 21.81 12.61
CA ALA A 112 -20.66 20.73 11.71
C ALA A 112 -22.10 20.89 11.17
N ASP A 113 -22.84 21.91 11.62
CA ASP A 113 -24.24 22.12 11.21
C ASP A 113 -24.40 22.88 9.88
N TYR A 114 -23.30 23.40 9.34
CA TYR A 114 -23.34 24.06 8.04
C TYR A 114 -23.65 23.04 6.94
N THR A 115 -24.52 23.43 6.01
CA THR A 115 -24.61 22.77 4.71
C THR A 115 -23.50 23.26 3.79
N TRP A 116 -23.14 22.46 2.78
CA TRP A 116 -22.21 22.91 1.75
C TRP A 116 -22.62 24.24 1.09
N HIS A 117 -23.92 24.42 0.86
CA HIS A 117 -24.47 25.64 0.26
C HIS A 117 -24.27 26.88 1.15
N GLU A 118 -24.42 26.76 2.47
CA GLU A 118 -24.16 27.84 3.42
C GLU A 118 -22.66 28.12 3.55
N ALA A 119 -21.87 27.07 3.76
CA ALA A 119 -20.43 27.17 3.87
C ALA A 119 -19.82 27.83 2.63
N ARG A 120 -20.20 27.40 1.43
CA ARG A 120 -19.74 27.99 0.16
C ARG A 120 -20.08 29.47 0.04
N ARG A 121 -21.24 29.93 0.54
CA ARG A 121 -21.59 31.37 0.55
C ARG A 121 -20.70 32.18 1.48
N ILE A 122 -20.26 31.60 2.59
CA ILE A 122 -19.35 32.25 3.54
C ILE A 122 -17.93 32.27 2.96
N LEU A 123 -17.44 31.13 2.50
CA LEU A 123 -16.08 30.94 1.97
C LEU A 123 -15.81 31.89 0.77
N ARG A 124 -16.77 32.06 -0.14
CA ARG A 124 -16.64 32.94 -1.32
C ARG A 124 -16.50 34.43 -1.02
N LYS A 125 -16.83 34.87 0.20
CA LYS A 125 -16.68 36.26 0.61
C LYS A 125 -15.26 36.57 1.11
N ASP A 126 -14.48 35.54 1.42
CA ASP A 126 -13.09 35.69 1.87
C ASP A 126 -12.17 35.81 0.65
N SER A 127 -11.28 36.80 0.65
CA SER A 127 -10.35 37.04 -0.46
C SER A 127 -9.44 35.85 -0.73
N ARG A 128 -9.11 35.04 0.28
CA ARG A 128 -8.25 33.86 0.12
C ARG A 128 -8.92 32.73 -0.67
N TYR A 129 -10.23 32.79 -0.91
CA TYR A 129 -10.93 31.78 -1.71
C TYR A 129 -10.46 31.75 -3.16
N GLU A 130 -9.91 32.87 -3.66
CA GLU A 130 -9.28 32.96 -4.98
C GLU A 130 -8.05 32.05 -5.09
N ASN A 131 -7.32 31.83 -3.99
CA ASN A 131 -6.15 30.92 -3.92
C ASN A 131 -6.53 29.44 -4.00
N CYS A 132 -7.81 29.12 -4.24
CA CYS A 132 -8.34 27.76 -4.31
C CYS A 132 -8.97 27.49 -5.69
N ASP A 133 -8.65 28.28 -6.71
CA ASP A 133 -9.23 28.21 -8.06
C ASP A 133 -8.93 26.89 -8.81
N LEU A 134 -7.75 26.29 -8.62
CA LEU A 134 -7.40 24.97 -9.17
C LEU A 134 -8.28 23.83 -8.64
N LEU A 135 -8.93 24.01 -7.50
CA LEU A 135 -9.83 23.00 -6.96
C LEU A 135 -11.20 23.11 -7.62
N GLU A 136 -11.62 22.01 -8.24
CA GLU A 136 -12.97 21.87 -8.78
C GLU A 136 -14.04 21.91 -7.68
N LYS A 137 -15.29 22.18 -8.07
CA LYS A 137 -16.42 22.25 -7.14
C LYS A 137 -16.53 20.99 -6.29
N ASP A 138 -16.43 19.81 -6.91
CA ASP A 138 -16.60 18.52 -6.23
C ASP A 138 -15.43 18.20 -5.30
N ALA A 139 -14.22 18.67 -5.62
CA ALA A 139 -13.07 18.56 -4.73
C ALA A 139 -13.26 19.43 -3.48
N LYS A 140 -13.72 20.67 -3.65
CA LYS A 140 -14.03 21.57 -2.52
C LYS A 140 -15.14 21.01 -1.64
N GLU A 141 -16.18 20.43 -2.22
CA GLU A 141 -17.29 19.79 -1.47
C GLU A 141 -16.79 18.59 -0.67
N ARG A 142 -15.96 17.72 -1.26
CA ARG A 142 -15.31 16.61 -0.55
C ARG A 142 -14.43 17.08 0.61
N LEU A 143 -13.65 18.15 0.43
CA LEU A 143 -12.84 18.73 1.49
C LEU A 143 -13.68 19.32 2.61
N PHE A 144 -14.81 19.95 2.27
CA PHE A 144 -15.78 20.45 3.23
C PHE A 144 -16.40 19.30 4.04
N ASP A 145 -16.87 18.22 3.39
CA ASP A 145 -17.45 17.07 4.08
C ASP A 145 -16.44 16.41 5.02
N ALA A 146 -15.19 16.27 4.58
CA ALA A 146 -14.10 15.76 5.41
C ALA A 146 -13.85 16.65 6.64
N HIS A 147 -13.91 17.98 6.47
CA HIS A 147 -13.79 18.93 7.58
C HIS A 147 -14.97 18.85 8.55
N VAL A 148 -16.20 18.75 8.05
CA VAL A 148 -17.41 18.55 8.88
C VAL A 148 -17.28 17.26 9.70
N GLN A 149 -16.89 16.14 9.07
CA GLN A 149 -16.65 14.88 9.77
C GLN A 149 -15.55 15.01 10.85
N HIS A 150 -14.48 15.77 10.57
CA HIS A 150 -13.43 16.05 11.53
C HIS A 150 -13.93 16.86 12.73
N LEU A 151 -14.75 17.89 12.50
CA LEU A 151 -15.40 18.65 13.58
C LEU A 151 -16.32 17.77 14.42
N GLU A 152 -17.12 16.91 13.78
CA GLU A 152 -17.99 15.96 14.48
C GLU A 152 -17.20 14.99 15.36
N ARG A 153 -16.08 14.47 14.84
CA ARG A 153 -15.17 13.57 15.55
C ARG A 153 -14.53 14.25 16.76
N LYS A 154 -13.92 15.42 16.58
CA LYS A 154 -13.32 16.18 17.70
C LYS A 154 -14.33 16.50 18.80
N ARG A 155 -15.52 16.94 18.41
CA ARG A 155 -16.61 17.21 19.35
C ARG A 155 -17.03 15.94 20.10
N ARG A 156 -17.12 14.80 19.41
CA ARG A 156 -17.43 13.50 20.01
C ARG A 156 -16.34 13.06 20.98
N GLU A 157 -15.07 13.20 20.63
CA GLU A 157 -13.93 12.91 21.51
C GLU A 157 -14.04 13.68 22.83
N VAL A 158 -14.33 15.00 22.75
CA VAL A 158 -14.51 15.85 23.94
C VAL A 158 -15.73 15.41 24.75
N PHE A 159 -16.83 15.00 24.10
CA PHE A 159 -18.00 14.46 24.79
C PHE A 159 -17.69 13.13 25.48
N PHE A 160 -16.93 12.24 24.85
CA PHE A 160 -16.58 10.95 25.44
C PHE A 160 -15.60 11.13 26.60
N GLN A 161 -14.68 12.09 26.49
CA GLN A 161 -13.82 12.49 27.60
C GLN A 161 -14.65 13.00 28.78
N LEU A 162 -15.66 13.85 28.53
CA LEU A 162 -16.59 14.33 29.56
C LEU A 162 -17.28 13.15 30.28
N LEU A 163 -17.81 12.19 29.51
CA LEU A 163 -18.46 10.99 30.06
C LEU A 163 -17.49 10.15 30.90
N ASN A 164 -16.25 9.98 30.45
CA ASN A 164 -15.23 9.20 31.16
C ASN A 164 -14.78 9.86 32.47
N GLU A 165 -14.75 11.19 32.54
CA GLU A 165 -14.37 11.95 33.74
C GLU A 165 -15.53 12.07 34.75
N THR A 166 -16.77 11.83 34.31
CA THR A 166 -17.95 11.91 35.17
C THR A 166 -18.15 10.61 35.95
N LYS A 167 -17.72 10.60 37.22
CA LYS A 167 -17.70 9.40 38.08
C LYS A 167 -19.07 8.73 38.28
N ASP A 168 -20.15 9.50 38.23
CA ASP A 168 -21.50 8.99 38.44
C ASP A 168 -22.10 8.30 37.19
N ILE A 169 -21.42 8.39 36.03
CA ILE A 169 -21.88 7.75 34.80
C ILE A 169 -21.21 6.39 34.66
N THR A 170 -22.04 5.36 34.47
CA THR A 170 -21.57 4.00 34.20
C THR A 170 -21.99 3.56 32.79
N PRO A 171 -21.19 2.75 32.08
CA PRO A 171 -21.50 2.32 30.70
C PRO A 171 -22.73 1.41 30.56
N SER A 172 -23.32 0.98 31.67
CA SER A 172 -24.56 0.20 31.72
C SER A 172 -25.81 1.05 31.99
N MET A 173 -25.64 2.35 32.22
CA MET A 173 -26.73 3.26 32.59
C MET A 173 -27.59 3.62 31.37
N LYS A 174 -28.91 3.72 31.58
CA LYS A 174 -29.82 4.16 30.52
C LYS A 174 -29.62 5.65 30.23
N TRP A 175 -29.76 6.04 28.96
CA TRP A 175 -29.61 7.44 28.53
C TRP A 175 -30.41 8.43 29.37
N ARG A 176 -31.67 8.12 29.73
CA ARG A 176 -32.53 9.02 30.53
C ARG A 176 -31.92 9.38 31.90
N GLU A 177 -31.19 8.46 32.52
CA GLU A 177 -30.54 8.66 33.81
C GLU A 177 -29.21 9.39 33.63
N ALA A 178 -28.38 8.93 32.69
CA ALA A 178 -27.11 9.57 32.34
C ALA A 178 -27.33 11.04 31.95
N LYS A 179 -28.35 11.35 31.14
CA LYS A 179 -28.71 12.72 30.75
C LYS A 179 -28.90 13.64 31.95
N LYS A 180 -29.61 13.20 33.00
CA LYS A 180 -29.84 14.01 34.22
C LYS A 180 -28.55 14.32 34.99
N ILE A 181 -27.52 13.49 34.82
CA ILE A 181 -26.20 13.68 35.44
C ILE A 181 -25.39 14.64 34.56
N ILE A 182 -25.33 14.37 33.26
CA ILE A 182 -24.59 15.15 32.27
C ILE A 182 -25.07 16.60 32.21
N GLU A 183 -26.38 16.84 32.28
CA GLU A 183 -26.98 18.19 32.26
C GLU A 183 -26.56 19.06 33.45
N LYS A 184 -26.05 18.47 34.54
CA LYS A 184 -25.53 19.22 35.68
C LYS A 184 -24.08 19.67 35.48
N ASP A 185 -23.37 19.12 34.50
CA ASP A 185 -22.00 19.50 34.18
C ASP A 185 -22.00 20.75 33.27
N GLU A 186 -21.40 21.84 33.75
CA GLU A 186 -21.32 23.11 33.01
C GLU A 186 -20.61 22.94 31.65
N ARG A 187 -19.68 21.98 31.53
CA ARG A 187 -19.00 21.69 30.27
C ARG A 187 -19.98 21.16 29.23
N PHE A 188 -21.03 20.45 29.65
CA PHE A 188 -22.07 19.97 28.75
C PHE A 188 -22.87 21.12 28.12
N ALA A 189 -23.07 22.23 28.84
CA ALA A 189 -23.80 23.39 28.32
C ALA A 189 -23.13 24.02 27.07
N LYS A 190 -21.84 23.78 26.86
CA LYS A 190 -21.10 24.23 25.67
C LYS A 190 -21.36 23.38 24.43
N PHE A 191 -21.98 22.21 24.58
CA PHE A 191 -22.35 21.35 23.47
C PHE A 191 -23.69 21.81 22.89
N ASN A 192 -23.62 22.56 21.79
CA ASN A 192 -24.81 22.91 21.03
C ASN A 192 -25.21 21.75 20.09
N ILE A 193 -25.80 20.68 20.66
CA ILE A 193 -26.13 19.45 19.93
C ILE A 193 -27.59 19.06 20.20
N SER A 194 -28.27 18.54 19.18
CA SER A 194 -29.61 17.97 19.36
C SER A 194 -29.60 16.77 20.31
N GLU A 195 -30.66 16.63 21.10
CA GLU A 195 -30.80 15.50 22.04
C GLU A 195 -30.64 14.15 21.35
N ARG A 196 -31.25 13.98 20.17
CA ARG A 196 -31.16 12.74 19.38
C ARG A 196 -29.72 12.38 19.00
N LYS A 197 -28.91 13.38 18.63
CA LYS A 197 -27.50 13.16 18.25
C LYS A 197 -26.65 12.87 19.49
N THR A 198 -26.94 13.53 20.61
CA THR A 198 -26.27 13.26 21.89
C THR A 198 -26.57 11.86 22.42
N GLU A 199 -27.83 11.41 22.34
CA GLU A 199 -28.20 10.04 22.71
C GLU A 199 -27.49 9.00 21.84
N ARG A 200 -27.38 9.26 20.53
CA ARG A 200 -26.64 8.39 19.62
C ARG A 200 -25.16 8.32 20.00
N ASP A 201 -24.52 9.48 20.21
CA ASP A 201 -23.12 9.53 20.62
C ASP A 201 -22.91 8.81 21.97
N TYR A 202 -23.85 8.93 22.93
CA TYR A 202 -23.82 8.19 24.19
C TYR A 202 -23.91 6.66 24.00
N LYS A 203 -24.78 6.18 23.10
CA LYS A 203 -24.86 4.74 22.77
C LYS A 203 -23.57 4.23 22.17
N GLU A 204 -22.97 4.99 21.26
CA GLU A 204 -21.68 4.65 20.66
C GLU A 204 -20.58 4.60 21.72
N TRP A 205 -20.54 5.54 22.67
CA TRP A 205 -19.61 5.51 23.81
C TRP A 205 -19.77 4.25 24.67
N MET A 206 -21.02 3.83 24.96
CA MET A 206 -21.27 2.59 25.70
C MET A 206 -20.75 1.36 24.96
N GLU A 207 -21.01 1.26 23.65
CA GLU A 207 -20.52 0.15 22.83
C GLU A 207 -19.00 0.15 22.72
N GLU A 208 -18.34 1.30 22.51
CA GLU A 208 -16.87 1.41 22.46
C GLU A 208 -16.23 0.92 23.76
N ARG A 209 -16.81 1.28 24.92
CA ARG A 209 -16.33 0.80 26.21
C ARG A 209 -16.53 -0.71 26.39
N LYS A 210 -17.66 -1.24 25.92
CA LYS A 210 -17.93 -2.67 25.93
C LYS A 210 -16.91 -3.40 25.05
N GLU A 211 -16.65 -2.91 23.84
CA GLU A 211 -15.65 -3.44 22.92
C GLU A 211 -14.24 -3.40 23.51
N ALA A 212 -13.87 -2.29 24.15
CA ALA A 212 -12.57 -2.16 24.83
C ALA A 212 -12.41 -3.22 25.93
N VAL A 213 -13.42 -3.40 26.79
CA VAL A 213 -13.39 -4.43 27.85
C VAL A 213 -13.31 -5.84 27.25
N MET A 214 -14.07 -6.12 26.19
CA MET A 214 -14.00 -7.42 25.49
C MET A 214 -12.63 -7.65 24.86
N LYS A 215 -12.03 -6.62 24.26
CA LYS A 215 -10.69 -6.68 23.67
C LYS A 215 -9.63 -6.93 24.75
N ASP A 216 -9.69 -6.19 25.86
CA ASP A 216 -8.76 -6.35 26.98
C ASP A 216 -8.82 -7.77 27.54
N PHE A 217 -10.02 -8.33 27.69
CA PHE A 217 -10.17 -9.72 28.11
C PHE A 217 -9.60 -10.71 27.08
N LYS A 218 -9.83 -10.51 25.78
CA LYS A 218 -9.21 -11.34 24.72
C LYS A 218 -7.69 -11.25 24.75
N ASP A 219 -7.12 -10.08 25.05
CA ASP A 219 -5.67 -9.90 25.17
C ASP A 219 -5.14 -10.61 26.43
N LEU A 220 -5.85 -10.58 27.56
CA LEU A 220 -5.55 -11.41 28.73
C LEU A 220 -5.50 -12.90 28.39
N LEU A 221 -6.49 -13.41 27.64
CA LEU A 221 -6.52 -14.82 27.24
C LEU A 221 -5.29 -15.20 26.41
N LYS A 222 -4.84 -14.32 25.50
CA LYS A 222 -3.61 -14.53 24.71
C LYS A 222 -2.34 -14.49 25.56
N GLU A 223 -2.30 -13.65 26.59
CA GLU A 223 -1.17 -13.52 27.51
C GLU A 223 -1.08 -14.69 28.51
N THR A 224 -2.20 -15.41 28.72
CA THR A 224 -2.31 -16.49 29.70
C THR A 224 -1.70 -17.79 29.17
N LYS A 225 -0.41 -17.99 29.44
CA LYS A 225 0.42 -19.07 28.87
C LYS A 225 -0.05 -20.51 29.11
N ILE A 226 -0.82 -20.76 30.17
CA ILE A 226 -1.39 -22.09 30.44
C ILE A 226 -2.49 -22.46 29.43
N ILE A 227 -3.08 -21.46 28.76
CA ILE A 227 -4.02 -21.67 27.65
C ILE A 227 -3.23 -21.97 26.38
N THR A 228 -3.54 -23.10 25.76
CA THR A 228 -2.89 -23.62 24.56
C THR A 228 -3.90 -24.28 23.63
N TYR A 229 -3.50 -24.63 22.41
CA TYR A 229 -4.34 -25.35 21.45
C TYR A 229 -4.85 -26.72 21.94
N LYS A 230 -4.25 -27.30 22.99
CA LYS A 230 -4.73 -28.54 23.61
C LYS A 230 -5.74 -28.33 24.72
N SER A 231 -5.90 -27.08 25.18
CA SER A 231 -6.67 -26.77 26.40
C SER A 231 -8.12 -27.21 26.28
N LEU A 232 -8.75 -27.06 25.11
CA LEU A 232 -10.12 -27.50 24.90
C LEU A 232 -10.29 -29.01 25.17
N LYS A 233 -9.42 -29.83 24.60
CA LYS A 233 -9.42 -31.29 24.82
C LYS A 233 -9.08 -31.66 26.26
N MET A 234 -8.09 -30.99 26.85
CA MET A 234 -7.71 -31.21 28.25
C MET A 234 -8.87 -30.90 29.21
N ILE A 235 -9.68 -29.88 28.93
CA ILE A 235 -10.87 -29.54 29.74
C ILE A 235 -11.96 -30.60 29.58
N GLN A 236 -12.17 -31.11 28.37
CA GLN A 236 -13.15 -32.18 28.11
C GLN A 236 -12.78 -33.50 28.81
N GLU A 237 -11.48 -33.78 28.94
CA GLU A 237 -10.96 -34.96 29.64
C GLU A 237 -10.89 -34.76 31.15
N ASN A 238 -10.52 -33.56 31.60
CA ASN A 238 -10.28 -33.22 33.00
C ASN A 238 -10.58 -31.74 33.31
N GLU A 239 -11.61 -31.51 34.11
CA GLU A 239 -11.99 -30.15 34.56
C GLU A 239 -10.89 -29.41 35.33
N GLN A 240 -9.86 -30.09 35.83
CA GLN A 240 -8.75 -29.44 36.54
C GLN A 240 -8.07 -28.37 35.68
N HIS A 241 -7.92 -28.60 34.37
CA HIS A 241 -7.30 -27.61 33.49
C HIS A 241 -8.12 -26.31 33.41
N LEU A 242 -9.44 -26.41 33.43
CA LEU A 242 -10.32 -25.22 33.48
C LEU A 242 -10.16 -24.49 34.82
N ARG A 243 -10.12 -25.23 35.93
CA ARG A 243 -9.89 -24.64 37.27
C ARG A 243 -8.57 -23.89 37.35
N ASP A 244 -7.49 -24.46 36.78
CA ASP A 244 -6.18 -23.84 36.78
C ASP A 244 -6.15 -22.57 35.91
N ILE A 245 -6.82 -22.58 34.75
CA ILE A 245 -7.01 -21.38 33.92
C ILE A 245 -7.76 -20.30 34.69
N LEU A 246 -8.92 -20.64 35.28
CA LEU A 246 -9.75 -19.68 36.02
C LEU A 246 -8.99 -19.09 37.22
N ALA A 247 -8.20 -19.90 37.95
CA ALA A 247 -7.39 -19.43 39.06
C ALA A 247 -6.34 -18.38 38.64
N VAL A 248 -5.80 -18.47 37.41
CA VAL A 248 -4.92 -17.44 36.85
C VAL A 248 -5.72 -16.19 36.47
N LEU A 249 -6.85 -16.37 35.78
CA LEU A 249 -7.64 -15.26 35.25
C LEU A 249 -8.30 -14.41 36.35
N GLU A 250 -8.78 -15.03 37.43
CA GLU A 250 -9.49 -14.36 38.54
C GLU A 250 -8.65 -13.28 39.26
N ASN A 251 -7.32 -13.35 39.14
CA ASN A 251 -6.41 -12.37 39.72
C ASN A 251 -6.18 -11.13 38.82
N ASP A 252 -6.60 -11.16 37.55
CA ASP A 252 -6.40 -10.06 36.60
C ASP A 252 -7.58 -9.09 36.61
N LYS A 253 -7.28 -7.79 36.62
CA LYS A 253 -8.30 -6.72 36.61
C LYS A 253 -9.25 -6.82 35.42
N ARG A 254 -8.76 -7.21 34.24
CA ARG A 254 -9.54 -7.34 33.00
C ARG A 254 -10.60 -8.44 33.11
N TYR A 255 -10.32 -9.51 33.87
CA TYR A 255 -11.29 -10.54 34.20
C TYR A 255 -12.35 -10.02 35.18
N ILE A 256 -11.92 -9.31 36.24
CA ILE A 256 -12.80 -8.79 37.30
C ILE A 256 -13.81 -7.78 36.73
N VAL A 257 -13.39 -6.92 35.78
CA VAL A 257 -14.29 -5.95 35.13
C VAL A 257 -15.49 -6.63 34.45
N LEU A 258 -15.32 -7.86 33.96
CA LEU A 258 -16.38 -8.66 33.34
C LEU A 258 -17.26 -9.44 34.34
N ASN A 259 -17.07 -9.29 35.66
CA ASN A 259 -17.95 -9.92 36.66
C ASN A 259 -19.42 -9.51 36.51
N ASN A 260 -19.66 -8.35 35.91
CA ASN A 260 -21.00 -7.80 35.67
C ASN A 260 -21.67 -8.46 34.44
N ALA A 261 -20.92 -9.24 33.66
CA ALA A 261 -21.36 -9.92 32.45
C ALA A 261 -20.74 -11.35 32.36
N PRO A 262 -21.04 -12.24 33.34
CA PRO A 262 -20.38 -13.54 33.44
C PRO A 262 -20.64 -14.44 32.21
N VAL A 263 -21.85 -14.40 31.65
CA VAL A 263 -22.21 -15.17 30.45
C VAL A 263 -21.36 -14.75 29.23
N GLU A 264 -21.13 -13.45 29.07
CA GLU A 264 -20.30 -12.93 27.98
C GLU A 264 -18.83 -13.34 28.16
N ARG A 265 -18.34 -13.30 29.40
CA ARG A 265 -16.98 -13.74 29.75
C ARG A 265 -16.75 -15.22 29.45
N GLU A 266 -17.69 -16.07 29.86
CA GLU A 266 -17.65 -17.52 29.58
C GLU A 266 -17.67 -17.78 28.07
N ARG A 267 -18.59 -17.15 27.35
CA ARG A 267 -18.65 -17.23 25.88
C ARG A 267 -17.34 -16.83 25.21
N LEU A 268 -16.69 -15.75 25.65
CA LEU A 268 -15.43 -15.29 25.08
C LEU A 268 -14.28 -16.28 25.35
N LEU A 269 -14.24 -16.90 26.52
CA LEU A 269 -13.28 -17.94 26.85
C LEU A 269 -13.49 -19.19 25.97
N GLU A 270 -14.73 -19.66 25.87
CA GLU A 270 -15.08 -20.82 25.03
C GLU A 270 -14.70 -20.59 23.56
N GLN A 271 -15.09 -19.44 22.98
CA GLN A 271 -14.72 -19.07 21.62
C GLN A 271 -13.21 -19.04 21.41
N TYR A 272 -12.45 -18.52 22.38
CA TYR A 272 -11.00 -18.48 22.28
C TYR A 272 -10.37 -19.89 22.30
N LEU A 273 -10.88 -20.78 23.15
CA LEU A 273 -10.43 -22.17 23.23
C LEU A 273 -10.73 -22.94 21.94
N GLU A 274 -11.94 -22.77 21.38
CA GLU A 274 -12.34 -23.35 20.09
C GLU A 274 -11.47 -22.85 18.93
N GLU A 275 -11.19 -21.53 18.88
CA GLU A 275 -10.30 -20.96 17.87
C GLU A 275 -8.88 -21.53 17.96
N LEU A 276 -8.36 -21.74 19.17
CA LEU A 276 -7.04 -22.32 19.37
C LEU A 276 -6.99 -23.79 18.98
N ASP A 277 -7.99 -24.60 19.35
CA ASP A 277 -8.07 -26.01 18.95
C ASP A 277 -8.14 -26.14 17.42
N LYS A 278 -8.94 -25.29 16.76
CA LYS A 278 -9.04 -25.23 15.29
C LYS A 278 -7.74 -24.81 14.62
N LYS A 279 -6.99 -23.85 15.18
CA LYS A 279 -5.69 -23.41 14.66
C LYS A 279 -4.62 -24.48 14.83
N GLY A 280 -4.72 -25.30 15.88
CA GLY A 280 -3.74 -26.34 16.17
C GLY A 280 -2.39 -25.79 16.66
N PRO A 281 -1.32 -26.59 16.62
CA PRO A 281 -0.01 -26.16 17.10
C PRO A 281 0.50 -24.94 16.30
N PRO A 282 1.17 -23.98 16.97
CA PRO A 282 1.76 -22.85 16.26
C PRO A 282 2.75 -23.35 15.20
N PRO A 283 2.80 -22.74 14.00
CA PRO A 283 3.68 -23.18 12.95
C PRO A 283 5.14 -23.10 13.40
N PRO A 284 5.99 -24.04 12.99
CA PRO A 284 7.38 -24.07 13.39
C PRO A 284 8.11 -22.75 13.04
N PRO A 285 9.16 -22.38 13.80
CA PRO A 285 9.90 -21.12 13.59
C PRO A 285 10.36 -20.92 12.15
N THR A 286 10.72 -22.01 11.47
CA THR A 286 11.16 -22.05 10.07
C THR A 286 10.07 -21.65 9.07
N GLN A 287 8.80 -21.93 9.33
CA GLN A 287 7.68 -21.45 8.50
C GLN A 287 7.36 -19.98 8.79
N GLN A 288 7.46 -19.55 10.05
CA GLN A 288 7.22 -18.14 10.42
C GLN A 288 8.27 -17.20 9.81
N GLU A 289 9.53 -17.62 9.72
CA GLU A 289 10.59 -16.87 9.04
C GLU A 289 10.38 -16.79 7.52
N ALA A 290 9.90 -17.86 6.89
CA ALA A 290 9.61 -17.88 5.46
C ALA A 290 8.46 -16.92 5.09
N ASP A 291 7.41 -16.84 5.91
CA ASP A 291 6.28 -15.93 5.70
C ASP A 291 6.65 -14.46 5.98
N ARG A 292 7.52 -14.19 6.96
CA ARG A 292 8.06 -12.84 7.20
C ARG A 292 8.90 -12.33 6.04
N ARG A 293 9.61 -13.20 5.32
CA ARG A 293 10.38 -12.83 4.13
C ARG A 293 9.53 -12.62 2.87
N ARG A 294 8.26 -13.05 2.89
CA ARG A 294 7.30 -12.92 1.77
C ARG A 294 6.39 -11.70 1.88
N LYS A 295 6.32 -11.06 3.05
CA LYS A 295 5.66 -9.76 3.28
C LYS A 295 6.65 -8.63 3.13
#